data_AF-A0A2H4VRH5-F1
#
_entry.id   AF-A0A2H4VRH5-F1
#
_cell.length_a   1.000
_cell.length_b   1.000
_cell.length_c   1.000
_cell.angle_alpha   90.00
_cell.angle_beta   90.00
_cell.angle_gamma   90.00
#
_symmetry.space_group_name_H-M   'P 1'
#
loop_
_entity.id
_entity.type
_entity.pdbx_description
1 polymer ?
#
loop_
_entity_poly.entity_id
_entity_poly.type
_entity_poly.pdbx_seq_one_letter_code
_entity_poly.pdbx_strand_id
1 'polypeptide(L)'
;MERYNRGWEKLKEIDGEAGEAVIENLKDVAPDLAKYVIEFSFGDIYSRPGTALQEKEIAVVAALTAMGNAAPQLKVHINGALNVGVSPEELVEVILQMSSYSGFPSAINGINTLKEVLQEKKIDFEPVPEKQGGDRFTQGVKWLSRLDENQVEVLKENFRDIAPDFTEFVVCFGYGDIYSRKNLGPKMRQIATIAALTAMGTAQPQLAFHIQAGLKVGLTREEITETIILMIVYAGFPAAINGINAAKEVFDSL
;
A
#
# COMPACT_ATOMS: atom_id res chain seq x y z
N MET A 1 12.76 -21.19 19.00
CA MET A 1 12.94 -22.14 17.88
C MET A 1 11.69 -22.21 17.02
N GLU A 2 10.51 -22.43 17.61
CA GLU A 2 9.21 -22.42 16.88
C GLU A 2 8.96 -21.12 16.09
N ARG A 3 9.12 -19.95 16.74
CA ARG A 3 8.94 -18.65 16.07
C ARG A 3 9.90 -18.43 14.89
N TYR A 4 11.18 -18.77 15.07
CA TYR A 4 12.18 -18.64 14.02
C TYR A 4 11.85 -19.54 12.83
N ASN A 5 11.52 -20.81 13.08
CA ASN A 5 11.20 -21.77 12.01
C ASN A 5 9.98 -21.31 11.21
N ARG A 6 8.90 -20.91 11.89
CA ARG A 6 7.71 -20.34 11.26
C ARG A 6 8.04 -19.11 10.41
N GLY A 7 8.85 -18.20 10.94
CA GLY A 7 9.30 -17.02 10.21
C GLY A 7 10.15 -17.35 9.00
N TRP A 8 11.04 -18.34 9.13
CA TRP A 8 11.91 -18.78 8.04
C TRP A 8 11.12 -19.43 6.90
N GLU A 9 10.15 -20.28 7.23
CA GLU A 9 9.22 -20.87 6.24
C GLU A 9 8.41 -19.78 5.53
N LYS A 10 7.88 -18.81 6.28
CA LYS A 10 7.09 -17.72 5.72
C LYS A 10 7.92 -16.80 4.82
N LEU A 11 9.16 -16.47 5.20
CA LEU A 11 10.10 -15.71 4.37
C LEU A 11 10.39 -16.45 3.06
N LYS A 12 10.62 -17.77 3.12
CA LYS A 12 10.86 -18.58 1.92
C LYS A 12 9.67 -18.63 0.98
N GLU A 13 8.46 -18.72 1.53
CA GLU A 13 7.22 -18.73 0.77
C GLU A 13 7.01 -17.42 -0.01
N ILE A 14 7.38 -16.28 0.58
CA ILE A 14 7.16 -14.96 -0.01
C ILE A 14 8.37 -14.52 -0.83
N ASP A 15 9.52 -14.33 -0.20
CA ASP A 15 10.68 -13.67 -0.79
C ASP A 15 11.69 -14.63 -1.41
N GLY A 16 11.66 -15.91 -1.03
CA GLY A 16 12.58 -16.94 -1.51
C GLY A 16 14.06 -16.51 -1.38
N GLU A 17 14.83 -16.70 -2.45
CA GLU A 17 16.27 -16.37 -2.48
C GLU A 17 16.56 -14.89 -2.16
N ALA A 18 15.67 -13.96 -2.52
CA ALA A 18 15.87 -12.54 -2.24
C ALA A 18 15.83 -12.25 -0.73
N GLY A 19 14.90 -12.87 -0.02
CA GLY A 19 14.80 -12.77 1.45
C GLY A 19 15.99 -13.45 2.13
N GLU A 20 16.40 -14.63 1.65
CA GLU A 20 17.57 -15.34 2.20
C GLU A 20 18.86 -14.50 2.08
N ALA A 21 19.05 -13.82 0.95
CA ALA A 21 20.18 -12.93 0.73
C ALA A 21 20.20 -11.75 1.71
N VAL A 22 19.05 -11.17 2.07
CA VAL A 22 18.95 -10.12 3.09
C VAL A 22 19.47 -10.64 4.43
N ILE A 23 19.06 -11.85 4.83
CA ILE A 23 19.47 -12.45 6.10
C ILE A 23 20.98 -12.73 6.08
N GLU A 24 21.50 -13.32 5.00
CA GLU A 24 22.93 -13.63 4.88
C GLU A 24 23.79 -12.37 4.99
N ASN A 25 23.43 -11.30 4.27
CA ASN A 25 24.15 -10.02 4.27
C ASN A 25 24.23 -9.35 5.65
N LEU A 26 23.30 -9.66 6.57
CA LEU A 26 23.27 -9.09 7.92
C LEU A 26 24.08 -9.90 8.94
N LYS A 27 24.39 -11.18 8.68
CA LYS A 27 24.96 -12.10 9.69
C LYS A 27 26.30 -11.66 10.27
N ASP A 28 27.16 -11.09 9.44
CA ASP A 28 28.53 -10.73 9.84
C ASP A 28 28.59 -9.44 10.67
N VAL A 29 27.55 -8.60 10.60
CA VAL A 29 27.54 -7.27 11.23
C VAL A 29 26.49 -7.17 12.33
N ALA A 30 25.28 -7.69 12.08
CA ALA A 30 24.12 -7.58 12.96
C ALA A 30 23.28 -8.87 12.95
N PRO A 31 23.81 -9.99 13.47
CA PRO A 31 23.12 -11.28 13.47
C PRO A 31 21.79 -11.27 14.26
N ASP A 32 21.69 -10.43 15.29
CA ASP A 32 20.42 -10.25 16.02
C ASP A 32 19.36 -9.56 15.15
N LEU A 33 19.76 -8.62 14.28
CA LEU A 33 18.84 -8.00 13.34
C LEU A 33 18.35 -9.01 12.31
N ALA A 34 19.24 -9.83 11.74
CA ALA A 34 18.86 -10.95 10.88
C ALA A 34 17.84 -11.88 11.57
N LYS A 35 18.11 -12.22 12.85
CA LYS A 35 17.18 -13.02 13.65
C LYS A 35 15.84 -12.32 13.87
N TYR A 36 15.80 -11.02 14.12
CA TYR A 36 14.54 -10.28 14.32
C TYR A 36 13.73 -10.11 13.04
N VAL A 37 14.38 -9.95 11.89
CA VAL A 37 13.67 -10.00 10.60
C VAL A 37 12.90 -11.31 10.50
N ILE A 38 13.54 -12.44 10.77
CA ILE A 38 12.91 -13.76 10.71
C ILE A 38 11.85 -13.92 11.80
N GLU A 39 12.23 -13.75 13.07
CA GLU A 39 11.37 -14.07 14.20
C GLU A 39 10.19 -13.11 14.33
N PHE A 40 10.44 -11.81 14.29
CA PHE A 40 9.40 -10.81 14.50
C PHE A 40 8.67 -10.49 13.20
N SER A 41 9.38 -10.08 12.16
CA SER A 41 8.71 -9.64 10.92
C SER A 41 7.98 -10.81 10.27
N PHE A 42 8.66 -11.92 10.01
CA PHE A 42 7.99 -13.05 9.34
C PHE A 42 7.25 -13.97 10.32
N GLY A 43 7.86 -14.27 11.46
CA GLY A 43 7.34 -15.22 12.43
C GLY A 43 6.17 -14.70 13.25
N ASP A 44 6.16 -13.42 13.62
CA ASP A 44 5.09 -12.82 14.42
C ASP A 44 4.11 -11.99 13.59
N ILE A 45 4.56 -11.23 12.58
CA ILE A 45 3.70 -10.30 11.82
C ILE A 45 3.15 -10.93 10.53
N TYR A 46 3.98 -11.41 9.61
CA TYR A 46 3.47 -12.05 8.37
C TYR A 46 2.71 -13.34 8.60
N SER A 47 3.00 -14.05 9.70
CA SER A 47 2.31 -15.29 10.05
C SER A 47 0.92 -15.08 10.68
N ARG A 48 0.51 -13.83 10.94
CA ARG A 48 -0.82 -13.53 11.46
C ARG A 48 -1.90 -13.92 10.44
N PRO A 49 -3.02 -14.53 10.88
CA PRO A 49 -4.16 -14.78 10.02
C PRO A 49 -4.92 -13.46 9.71
N GLY A 50 -5.99 -13.55 8.91
CA GLY A 50 -6.91 -12.43 8.69
C GLY A 50 -6.67 -11.62 7.42
N THR A 51 -5.49 -11.74 6.79
CA THR A 51 -5.18 -11.15 5.48
C THR A 51 -4.37 -12.11 4.60
N ALA A 52 -4.65 -12.11 3.30
CA ALA A 52 -3.95 -12.92 2.32
C ALA A 52 -2.54 -12.38 2.05
N LEU A 53 -1.62 -13.23 1.56
CA LEU A 53 -0.25 -12.78 1.27
C LEU A 53 -0.20 -11.73 0.16
N GLN A 54 -1.08 -11.83 -0.85
CA GLN A 54 -1.22 -10.82 -1.90
C GLN A 54 -1.56 -9.44 -1.31
N GLU A 55 -2.47 -9.40 -0.34
CA GLU A 55 -2.89 -8.17 0.33
C GLU A 55 -1.75 -7.55 1.14
N LYS A 56 -0.99 -8.39 1.86
CA LYS A 56 0.19 -7.95 2.62
C LYS A 56 1.25 -7.37 1.69
N GLU A 57 1.58 -8.04 0.60
CA GLU A 57 2.60 -7.53 -0.32
C GLU A 57 2.15 -6.27 -1.06
N ILE A 58 0.87 -6.15 -1.43
CA ILE A 58 0.30 -4.90 -1.96
C ILE A 58 0.44 -3.75 -0.96
N ALA A 59 0.12 -3.98 0.33
CA ALA A 59 0.29 -2.99 1.38
C ALA A 59 1.75 -2.54 1.52
N VAL A 60 2.69 -3.49 1.49
CA VAL A 60 4.11 -3.22 1.67
C VAL A 60 4.72 -2.50 0.47
N VAL A 61 4.40 -2.91 -0.75
CA VAL A 61 4.84 -2.20 -1.97
C VAL A 61 4.33 -0.76 -1.96
N ALA A 62 3.07 -0.53 -1.58
CA ALA A 62 2.53 0.82 -1.44
C ALA A 62 3.27 1.66 -0.39
N ALA A 63 3.48 1.10 0.80
CA ALA A 63 4.17 1.76 1.90
C ALA A 63 5.63 2.11 1.57
N LEU A 64 6.39 1.15 1.05
CA LEU A 64 7.80 1.36 0.69
C LEU A 64 7.96 2.34 -0.47
N THR A 65 7.04 2.31 -1.44
CA THR A 65 6.98 3.33 -2.50
C THR A 65 6.71 4.70 -1.89
N ALA A 66 5.71 4.83 -1.01
CA ALA A 66 5.33 6.10 -0.40
C ALA A 66 6.43 6.71 0.47
N MET A 67 7.18 5.90 1.22
CA MET A 67 8.33 6.36 2.00
C MET A 67 9.50 6.83 1.11
N GLY A 68 9.66 6.23 -0.07
CA GLY A 68 10.60 6.70 -1.11
C GLY A 68 12.10 6.57 -0.76
N ASN A 69 12.44 5.92 0.35
CA ASN A 69 13.81 5.87 0.90
C ASN A 69 14.35 4.44 1.15
N ALA A 70 13.57 3.40 0.81
CA ALA A 70 13.89 2.00 1.09
C ALA A 70 13.89 1.15 -0.20
N ALA A 71 14.59 1.61 -1.24
CA ALA A 71 14.60 0.97 -2.57
C ALA A 71 15.03 -0.52 -2.55
N PRO A 72 16.06 -0.96 -1.78
CA PRO A 72 16.40 -2.37 -1.71
C PRO A 72 15.26 -3.24 -1.18
N GLN A 73 14.53 -2.77 -0.16
CA GLN A 73 13.39 -3.47 0.41
C GLN A 73 12.21 -3.46 -0.55
N LEU A 74 11.95 -2.34 -1.25
CA LEU A 74 10.92 -2.29 -2.29
C LEU A 74 11.17 -3.34 -3.37
N LYS A 75 12.43 -3.54 -3.77
CA LYS A 75 12.81 -4.57 -4.74
C LYS A 75 12.56 -6.00 -4.25
N VAL A 76 12.82 -6.27 -2.97
CA VAL A 76 12.51 -7.56 -2.33
C VAL A 76 10.99 -7.80 -2.35
N HIS A 77 10.18 -6.83 -1.94
CA HIS A 77 8.73 -7.00 -1.86
C HIS A 77 8.01 -6.96 -3.21
N ILE A 78 8.57 -6.33 -4.24
CA ILE A 78 8.05 -6.50 -5.60
C ILE A 78 8.29 -7.95 -6.08
N ASN A 79 9.45 -8.55 -5.75
CA ASN A 79 9.67 -9.98 -6.01
C ASN A 79 8.69 -10.85 -5.21
N GLY A 80 8.52 -10.54 -3.91
CA GLY A 80 7.59 -11.22 -3.01
C GLY A 80 6.16 -11.20 -3.52
N ALA A 81 5.67 -10.02 -3.89
CA ALA A 81 4.35 -9.81 -4.49
C ALA A 81 4.11 -10.70 -5.71
N LEU A 82 5.06 -10.74 -6.66
CA LEU A 82 4.98 -11.59 -7.85
C LEU A 82 4.97 -13.08 -7.48
N ASN A 83 5.76 -13.50 -6.49
CA ASN A 83 5.83 -14.89 -6.05
C ASN A 83 4.52 -15.37 -5.41
N VAL A 84 3.82 -14.48 -4.68
CA VAL A 84 2.51 -14.79 -4.06
C VAL A 84 1.32 -14.55 -4.99
N GLY A 85 1.57 -14.17 -6.25
CA GLY A 85 0.57 -14.11 -7.30
C GLY A 85 -0.07 -12.75 -7.55
N VAL A 86 0.50 -11.64 -7.06
CA VAL A 86 0.14 -10.29 -7.50
C VAL A 86 0.66 -10.09 -8.92
N SER A 87 -0.16 -9.59 -9.83
CA SER A 87 0.27 -9.42 -11.23
C SER A 87 1.14 -8.17 -11.44
N PRO A 88 1.96 -8.13 -12.51
CA PRO A 88 2.63 -6.90 -12.92
C PRO A 88 1.65 -5.73 -13.11
N GLU A 89 0.47 -5.97 -13.67
CA GLU A 89 -0.58 -4.97 -13.86
C GLU A 89 -1.05 -4.38 -12.52
N GLU A 90 -1.31 -5.23 -11.52
CA GLU A 90 -1.71 -4.80 -10.18
C GLU A 90 -0.61 -3.97 -9.51
N LEU A 91 0.66 -4.39 -9.63
CA LEU A 91 1.81 -3.64 -9.10
C LEU A 91 1.97 -2.27 -9.76
N VAL A 92 1.75 -2.16 -11.08
CA VAL A 92 1.71 -0.85 -11.76
C VAL A 92 0.62 0.02 -11.14
N GLU A 93 -0.58 -0.49 -10.91
CA GLU A 93 -1.68 0.29 -10.33
C GLU A 93 -1.39 0.74 -8.89
N VAL A 94 -0.81 -0.12 -8.06
CA VAL A 94 -0.42 0.21 -6.68
C VAL A 94 0.60 1.35 -6.66
N ILE A 95 1.66 1.22 -7.46
CA ILE A 95 2.74 2.21 -7.51
C ILE A 95 2.27 3.52 -8.16
N LEU A 96 1.48 3.43 -9.23
CA LEU A 96 0.89 4.59 -9.89
C LEU A 96 0.00 5.38 -8.92
N GLN A 97 -0.79 4.68 -8.10
CA GLN A 97 -1.65 5.31 -7.10
C GLN A 97 -0.84 6.12 -6.06
N MET A 98 0.42 5.75 -5.80
CA MET A 98 1.29 6.52 -4.89
C MET A 98 1.65 7.90 -5.43
N SER A 99 1.44 8.19 -6.72
CA SER A 99 1.56 9.55 -7.26
C SER A 99 0.59 10.54 -6.60
N SER A 100 -0.60 10.08 -6.17
CA SER A 100 -1.60 10.89 -5.46
C SER A 100 -1.30 11.06 -3.97
N TYR A 101 -0.56 10.13 -3.36
CA TYR A 101 -0.35 10.10 -1.90
C TYR A 101 1.03 10.59 -1.48
N SER A 102 2.06 10.28 -2.27
CA SER A 102 3.47 10.59 -1.98
C SER A 102 4.16 11.35 -3.13
N GLY A 103 3.42 11.68 -4.19
CA GLY A 103 3.89 12.48 -5.32
C GLY A 103 4.49 11.67 -6.47
N PHE A 104 4.66 12.32 -7.62
CA PHE A 104 5.23 11.68 -8.80
C PHE A 104 6.65 11.13 -8.63
N PRO A 105 7.59 11.79 -7.91
CA PRO A 105 8.96 11.28 -7.79
C PRO A 105 9.04 9.89 -7.14
N SER A 106 8.28 9.63 -6.07
CA SER A 106 8.25 8.32 -5.41
C SER A 106 7.64 7.25 -6.32
N ALA A 107 6.54 7.56 -7.01
CA ALA A 107 5.91 6.66 -7.98
C ALA A 107 6.85 6.32 -9.15
N ILE A 108 7.57 7.31 -9.70
CA ILE A 108 8.56 7.10 -10.77
C ILE A 108 9.66 6.16 -10.29
N ASN A 109 10.19 6.38 -9.09
CA ASN A 109 11.21 5.50 -8.51
C ASN A 109 10.67 4.08 -8.31
N GLY A 110 9.43 3.93 -7.83
CA GLY A 110 8.79 2.63 -7.69
C GLY A 110 8.62 1.89 -9.02
N ILE A 111 8.19 2.59 -10.08
CA ILE A 111 8.04 1.99 -11.42
C ILE A 111 9.41 1.57 -11.99
N ASN A 112 10.47 2.34 -11.73
CA ASN A 112 11.82 1.95 -12.12
C ASN A 112 12.26 0.67 -11.40
N THR A 113 12.00 0.55 -10.08
CA THR A 113 12.28 -0.68 -9.34
C THR A 113 11.47 -1.87 -9.86
N LEU A 114 10.18 -1.68 -10.18
CA LEU A 114 9.35 -2.73 -10.80
C LEU A 114 9.94 -3.17 -12.14
N LYS A 115 10.34 -2.22 -12.98
CA LYS A 115 10.98 -2.51 -14.27
C LYS A 115 12.24 -3.35 -14.10
N GLU A 116 13.10 -3.02 -13.14
CA GLU A 116 14.30 -3.82 -12.83
C GLU A 116 13.91 -5.26 -12.46
N VAL A 117 12.94 -5.45 -11.57
CA VAL A 117 12.51 -6.79 -11.14
C VAL A 117 11.94 -7.60 -12.31
N LEU A 118 11.08 -7.01 -13.15
CA LEU A 118 10.52 -7.69 -14.32
C LEU A 118 11.63 -8.13 -15.29
N GLN A 119 12.65 -7.29 -15.50
CA GLN A 119 13.82 -7.61 -16.32
C GLN A 119 14.65 -8.75 -15.73
N GLU A 120 14.94 -8.72 -14.43
CA GLU A 120 15.69 -9.77 -13.73
C GLU A 120 14.97 -11.12 -13.75
N LYS A 121 13.65 -11.11 -13.54
CA LYS A 121 12.80 -12.31 -13.60
C LYS A 121 12.46 -12.73 -15.03
N LYS A 122 12.85 -11.96 -16.05
CA LYS A 122 12.53 -12.18 -17.47
C LYS A 122 11.02 -12.35 -17.72
N ILE A 123 10.22 -11.55 -17.01
CA ILE A 123 8.77 -11.50 -17.21
C ILE A 123 8.51 -10.58 -18.39
N ASP A 124 7.94 -11.13 -19.45
CA ASP A 124 7.47 -10.33 -20.59
C ASP A 124 6.15 -9.65 -20.20
N PHE A 125 6.20 -8.33 -20.04
CA PHE A 125 5.08 -7.51 -19.62
C PHE A 125 4.92 -6.33 -20.57
N GLU A 126 3.81 -6.32 -21.30
CA GLU A 126 3.42 -5.19 -22.13
C GLU A 126 2.31 -4.39 -21.42
N PRO A 127 2.60 -3.16 -20.96
CA PRO A 127 1.59 -2.35 -20.30
C PRO A 127 0.51 -1.96 -21.31
N VAL A 128 -0.75 -2.23 -20.98
CA VAL A 128 -1.88 -1.75 -21.76
C VAL A 128 -2.31 -0.38 -21.20
N PRO A 129 -2.16 0.72 -21.95
CA PRO A 129 -2.66 2.01 -21.49
C PRO A 129 -4.18 1.93 -21.32
N GLU A 130 -4.67 2.19 -20.11
CA GLU A 130 -6.11 2.28 -19.87
C GLU A 130 -6.66 3.49 -20.65
N LYS A 131 -7.54 3.22 -21.62
CA LYS A 131 -8.30 4.27 -22.29
C LYS A 131 -9.38 4.76 -21.33
N GLN A 132 -9.14 5.92 -20.72
CA GLN A 132 -10.21 6.60 -20.00
C GLN A 132 -11.30 7.00 -20.98
N GLY A 133 -12.55 6.68 -20.65
CA GLY A 133 -13.72 7.07 -21.41
C GLY A 133 -14.54 8.08 -20.64
N GLY A 134 -14.91 9.18 -21.29
CA GLY A 134 -15.80 10.21 -20.71
C GLY A 134 -15.05 11.37 -20.04
N ASP A 135 -15.80 12.18 -19.31
CA ASP A 135 -15.32 13.34 -18.56
C ASP A 135 -14.67 12.90 -17.22
N ARG A 136 -13.45 13.39 -16.97
CA ARG A 136 -12.64 13.04 -15.79
C ARG A 136 -13.33 13.42 -14.49
N PHE A 137 -13.99 14.58 -14.45
CA PHE A 137 -14.68 15.05 -13.26
C PHE A 137 -15.87 14.15 -12.94
N THR A 138 -16.72 13.87 -13.93
CA THR A 138 -17.88 12.98 -13.80
C THR A 138 -17.47 11.58 -13.34
N GLN A 139 -16.39 11.04 -13.91
CA GLN A 139 -15.85 9.74 -13.50
C GLN A 139 -15.32 9.77 -12.06
N GLY A 140 -14.62 10.85 -11.69
CA GLY A 140 -14.11 11.08 -10.34
C GLY A 140 -15.23 11.15 -9.30
N VAL A 141 -16.27 11.93 -9.55
CA VAL A 141 -17.46 12.00 -8.68
C VAL A 141 -18.07 10.61 -8.51
N LYS A 142 -18.31 9.88 -9.62
CA LYS A 142 -18.88 8.53 -9.57
C LYS A 142 -18.06 7.58 -8.70
N TRP A 143 -16.73 7.67 -8.73
CA TRP A 143 -15.87 6.82 -7.92
C TRP A 143 -15.79 7.27 -6.47
N LEU A 144 -15.64 8.57 -6.23
CA LEU A 144 -15.56 9.13 -4.88
C LEU A 144 -16.85 8.89 -4.09
N SER A 145 -18.02 9.01 -4.73
CA SER A 145 -19.32 8.72 -4.11
C SER A 145 -19.50 7.27 -3.66
N ARG A 146 -18.67 6.32 -4.15
CA ARG A 146 -18.66 4.94 -3.63
C ARG A 146 -17.98 4.86 -2.25
N LEU A 147 -17.11 5.80 -1.95
CA LEU A 147 -16.36 5.88 -0.69
C LEU A 147 -17.13 6.75 0.31
N ASP A 148 -17.59 7.91 -0.13
CA ASP A 148 -18.45 8.83 0.62
C ASP A 148 -19.24 9.72 -0.36
N GLU A 149 -20.57 9.66 -0.26
CA GLU A 149 -21.51 10.33 -1.16
C GLU A 149 -21.43 11.86 -1.09
N ASN A 150 -21.01 12.43 0.04
CA ASN A 150 -20.97 13.88 0.26
C ASN A 150 -19.56 14.49 0.10
N GLN A 151 -18.54 13.66 -0.16
CA GLN A 151 -17.15 14.11 -0.07
C GLN A 151 -16.82 15.18 -1.13
N VAL A 152 -17.48 15.18 -2.29
CA VAL A 152 -17.25 16.21 -3.32
C VAL A 152 -17.69 17.59 -2.81
N GLU A 153 -18.86 17.66 -2.18
CA GLU A 153 -19.43 18.86 -1.59
C GLU A 153 -18.55 19.35 -0.44
N VAL A 154 -18.11 18.44 0.44
CA VAL A 154 -17.18 18.75 1.54
C VAL A 154 -15.87 19.37 1.01
N LEU A 155 -15.28 18.79 -0.05
CA LEU A 155 -14.07 19.34 -0.68
C LEU A 155 -14.33 20.73 -1.27
N LYS A 156 -15.44 20.93 -1.98
CA LYS A 156 -15.83 22.24 -2.53
C LYS A 156 -15.96 23.28 -1.43
N GLU A 157 -16.68 22.96 -0.35
CA GLU A 157 -16.88 23.88 0.76
C GLU A 157 -15.57 24.25 1.46
N ASN A 158 -14.70 23.26 1.70
CA ASN A 158 -13.42 23.48 2.39
C ASN A 158 -12.43 24.32 1.60
N PHE A 159 -12.42 24.21 0.26
CA PHE A 159 -11.39 24.83 -0.57
C PHE A 159 -11.84 26.03 -1.38
N ARG A 160 -13.15 26.31 -1.48
CA ARG A 160 -13.70 27.40 -2.32
C ARG A 160 -13.02 28.76 -2.13
N ASP A 161 -12.69 29.10 -0.88
CA ASP A 161 -12.24 30.44 -0.50
C ASP A 161 -10.71 30.61 -0.61
N ILE A 162 -9.96 29.50 -0.70
CA ILE A 162 -8.48 29.50 -0.71
C ILE A 162 -7.88 28.94 -2.00
N ALA A 163 -8.46 27.90 -2.57
CA ALA A 163 -7.97 27.19 -3.74
C ALA A 163 -9.16 26.55 -4.50
N PRO A 164 -9.96 27.36 -5.22
CA PRO A 164 -11.22 26.91 -5.83
C PRO A 164 -11.06 25.74 -6.82
N ASP A 165 -9.92 25.65 -7.50
CA ASP A 165 -9.63 24.60 -8.47
C ASP A 165 -9.13 23.29 -7.81
N PHE A 166 -8.79 23.33 -6.51
CA PHE A 166 -8.15 22.19 -5.84
C PHE A 166 -9.07 20.97 -5.75
N THR A 167 -10.37 21.20 -5.53
CA THR A 167 -11.38 20.13 -5.59
C THR A 167 -11.38 19.44 -6.96
N GLU A 168 -11.25 20.20 -8.04
CA GLU A 168 -11.20 19.62 -9.38
C GLU A 168 -9.96 18.74 -9.56
N PHE A 169 -8.79 19.15 -9.06
CA PHE A 169 -7.59 18.31 -9.10
C PHE A 169 -7.76 17.00 -8.33
N VAL A 170 -8.31 17.05 -7.12
CA VAL A 170 -8.57 15.85 -6.30
C VAL A 170 -9.56 14.92 -7.00
N VAL A 171 -10.67 15.46 -7.51
CA VAL A 171 -11.73 14.66 -8.14
C VAL A 171 -11.27 14.11 -9.50
N CYS A 172 -10.75 14.94 -10.39
CA CYS A 172 -10.33 14.54 -11.72
C CYS A 172 -9.12 13.63 -11.70
N PHE A 173 -8.01 14.03 -11.05
CA PHE A 173 -6.80 13.23 -11.05
C PHE A 173 -6.90 12.07 -10.05
N GLY A 174 -7.18 12.39 -8.78
CA GLY A 174 -7.24 11.38 -7.73
C GLY A 174 -8.26 10.30 -8.03
N TYR A 175 -9.52 10.65 -8.25
CA TYR A 175 -10.57 9.65 -8.42
C TYR A 175 -10.91 9.31 -9.88
N GLY A 176 -10.85 10.31 -10.76
CA GLY A 176 -11.13 10.14 -12.19
C GLY A 176 -10.02 9.40 -12.92
N ASP A 177 -8.76 9.76 -12.69
CA ASP A 177 -7.64 9.16 -13.43
C ASP A 177 -7.05 7.92 -12.78
N ILE A 178 -6.95 7.92 -11.45
CA ILE A 178 -6.24 6.87 -10.70
C ILE A 178 -7.20 5.81 -10.18
N TYR A 179 -8.14 6.14 -9.28
CA TYR A 179 -9.01 5.13 -8.67
C TYR A 179 -9.96 4.47 -9.68
N SER A 180 -10.25 5.14 -10.79
CA SER A 180 -11.25 4.65 -11.73
C SER A 180 -10.80 3.48 -12.61
N ARG A 181 -9.49 3.24 -12.64
CA ARG A 181 -8.82 2.22 -13.45
C ARG A 181 -9.18 0.82 -12.94
N LYS A 182 -9.29 -0.14 -13.86
CA LYS A 182 -9.95 -1.43 -13.58
C LYS A 182 -9.03 -2.54 -13.10
N ASN A 183 -7.72 -2.38 -13.31
CA ASN A 183 -6.74 -3.43 -13.05
C ASN A 183 -6.46 -3.67 -11.55
N LEU A 184 -7.00 -2.83 -10.65
CA LEU A 184 -6.91 -3.04 -9.21
C LEU A 184 -8.26 -2.80 -8.55
N GLY A 185 -8.75 -3.80 -7.82
CA GLY A 185 -10.07 -3.77 -7.17
C GLY A 185 -10.17 -2.75 -6.02
N PRO A 186 -11.39 -2.30 -5.65
CA PRO A 186 -11.59 -1.28 -4.61
C PRO A 186 -10.95 -1.62 -3.26
N LYS A 187 -11.06 -2.88 -2.81
CA LYS A 187 -10.45 -3.33 -1.55
C LYS A 187 -8.94 -3.17 -1.56
N MET A 188 -8.27 -3.67 -2.60
CA MET A 188 -6.82 -3.60 -2.75
C MET A 188 -6.32 -2.15 -2.83
N ARG A 189 -7.06 -1.27 -3.51
CA ARG A 189 -6.77 0.17 -3.52
C ARG A 189 -6.79 0.77 -2.12
N GLN A 190 -7.76 0.39 -1.28
CA GLN A 190 -7.83 0.90 0.10
C GLN A 190 -6.74 0.30 0.99
N ILE A 191 -6.42 -0.99 0.85
CA ILE A 191 -5.27 -1.62 1.55
C ILE A 191 -3.98 -0.87 1.23
N ALA A 192 -3.67 -0.63 -0.05
CA ALA A 192 -2.50 0.12 -0.48
C ALA A 192 -2.48 1.54 0.12
N THR A 193 -3.63 2.22 0.14
CA THR A 193 -3.73 3.59 0.64
C THR A 193 -3.55 3.68 2.15
N ILE A 194 -4.23 2.81 2.90
CA ILE A 194 -4.14 2.76 4.36
C ILE A 194 -2.71 2.45 4.78
N ALA A 195 -2.04 1.50 4.11
CA ALA A 195 -0.65 1.18 4.37
C ALA A 195 0.29 2.37 4.09
N ALA A 196 0.16 3.01 2.93
CA ALA A 196 0.96 4.18 2.56
C ALA A 196 0.79 5.36 3.53
N LEU A 197 -0.45 5.73 3.85
CA LEU A 197 -0.75 6.83 4.78
C LEU A 197 -0.28 6.52 6.21
N THR A 198 -0.43 5.26 6.66
CA THR A 198 0.10 4.82 7.94
C THR A 198 1.63 4.93 7.96
N ALA A 199 2.31 4.46 6.92
CA ALA A 199 3.76 4.47 6.83
C ALA A 199 4.35 5.88 6.78
N MET A 200 3.71 6.82 6.07
CA MET A 200 4.11 8.23 6.07
C MET A 200 3.90 8.90 7.43
N GLY A 201 2.84 8.53 8.16
CA GLY A 201 2.60 8.97 9.54
C GLY A 201 2.22 10.45 9.73
N THR A 202 2.02 11.21 8.65
CA THR A 202 1.80 12.68 8.68
C THR A 202 0.44 13.12 8.13
N ALA A 203 -0.46 12.19 7.79
CA ALA A 203 -1.71 12.47 7.09
C ALA A 203 -2.93 11.80 7.78
N GLN A 204 -3.07 12.03 9.09
CA GLN A 204 -4.10 11.41 9.94
C GLN A 204 -5.55 11.64 9.44
N PRO A 205 -5.96 12.85 9.03
CA PRO A 205 -7.32 13.05 8.50
C PRO A 205 -7.59 12.22 7.24
N GLN A 206 -6.60 12.11 6.35
CA GLN A 206 -6.70 11.29 5.14
C GLN A 206 -6.72 9.80 5.49
N LEU A 207 -5.92 9.37 6.47
CA LEU A 207 -5.93 7.99 6.95
C LEU A 207 -7.31 7.62 7.50
N ALA A 208 -7.91 8.48 8.34
CA ALA A 208 -9.27 8.27 8.87
C ALA A 208 -10.32 8.15 7.76
N PHE A 209 -10.28 9.06 6.77
CA PHE A 209 -11.15 8.98 5.59
C PHE A 209 -10.98 7.64 4.86
N HIS A 210 -9.75 7.19 4.63
CA HIS A 210 -9.49 5.96 3.89
C HIS A 210 -9.81 4.68 4.68
N ILE A 211 -9.73 4.71 6.01
CA ILE A 211 -10.23 3.62 6.87
C ILE A 211 -11.75 3.48 6.74
N GLN A 212 -12.49 4.60 6.82
CA GLN A 212 -13.94 4.59 6.60
C GLN A 212 -14.31 4.14 5.18
N ALA A 213 -13.60 4.66 4.18
CA ALA A 213 -13.76 4.25 2.78
C ALA A 213 -13.47 2.74 2.58
N GLY A 214 -12.46 2.21 3.27
CA GLY A 214 -12.15 0.79 3.35
C GLY A 214 -13.34 -0.05 3.79
N LEU A 215 -13.96 0.32 4.91
CA LEU A 215 -15.17 -0.34 5.41
C LEU A 215 -16.32 -0.26 4.38
N LYS A 216 -16.52 0.91 3.75
CA LYS A 216 -17.57 1.12 2.75
C LYS A 216 -17.41 0.23 1.51
N VAL A 217 -16.17 -0.03 1.08
CA VAL A 217 -15.88 -0.97 -0.03
C VAL A 217 -15.74 -2.42 0.42
N GLY A 218 -16.06 -2.72 1.68
CA GLY A 218 -16.21 -4.06 2.22
C GLY A 218 -14.98 -4.63 2.91
N LEU A 219 -13.95 -3.84 3.21
CA LEU A 219 -12.90 -4.28 4.13
C LEU A 219 -13.50 -4.48 5.52
N THR A 220 -13.01 -5.48 6.24
CA THR A 220 -13.37 -5.70 7.65
C THR A 220 -12.49 -4.86 8.57
N ARG A 221 -12.95 -4.64 9.81
CA ARG A 221 -12.12 -4.01 10.86
C ARG A 221 -10.82 -4.80 11.08
N GLU A 222 -10.87 -6.13 10.94
CA GLU A 222 -9.69 -7.01 11.06
C GLU A 222 -8.70 -6.80 9.92
N GLU A 223 -9.14 -6.83 8.65
CA GLU A 223 -8.28 -6.59 7.47
C GLU A 223 -7.57 -5.23 7.56
N ILE A 224 -8.27 -4.19 8.00
CA ILE A 224 -7.70 -2.84 8.21
C ILE A 224 -6.67 -2.86 9.34
N THR A 225 -7.00 -3.48 10.47
CA THR A 225 -6.10 -3.55 11.63
C THR A 225 -4.83 -4.33 11.30
N GLU A 226 -4.93 -5.46 10.59
CA GLU A 226 -3.80 -6.25 10.15
C GLU A 226 -2.91 -5.49 9.14
N THR A 227 -3.51 -4.72 8.24
CA THR A 227 -2.78 -3.82 7.33
C THR A 227 -1.93 -2.80 8.10
N ILE A 228 -2.49 -2.21 9.17
CA ILE A 228 -1.79 -1.23 10.01
C ILE A 228 -0.70 -1.89 10.88
N ILE A 229 -0.98 -3.07 11.45
CA ILE A 229 -0.01 -3.85 12.24
C ILE A 229 1.21 -4.21 11.39
N LEU A 230 1.00 -4.54 10.11
CA LEU A 230 2.11 -4.84 9.18
C LEU A 230 3.10 -3.66 9.07
N MET A 231 2.61 -2.42 9.18
CA MET A 231 3.45 -1.23 9.10
C MET A 231 4.41 -1.07 10.28
N ILE A 232 4.27 -1.85 11.37
CA ILE A 232 5.29 -1.90 12.43
C ILE A 232 6.65 -2.30 11.85
N VAL A 233 6.68 -3.23 10.90
CA VAL A 233 7.90 -3.75 10.28
C VAL A 233 8.55 -2.68 9.38
N TYR A 234 7.75 -1.94 8.63
CA TYR A 234 8.23 -1.08 7.55
C TYR A 234 8.38 0.39 7.95
N ALA A 235 7.54 0.88 8.85
CA ALA A 235 7.51 2.28 9.30
C ALA A 235 7.70 2.44 10.82
N GLY A 236 7.84 1.32 11.55
CA GLY A 236 8.06 1.32 13.00
C GLY A 236 6.79 1.49 13.82
N PHE A 237 6.93 1.23 15.13
CA PHE A 237 5.83 1.30 16.09
C PHE A 237 5.09 2.65 16.14
N PRO A 238 5.75 3.84 16.12
CA PRO A 238 5.04 5.11 16.22
C PRO A 238 4.04 5.33 15.08
N ALA A 239 4.42 4.99 13.85
CA ALA A 239 3.56 5.07 12.67
C ALA A 239 2.34 4.15 12.81
N ALA A 240 2.58 2.89 13.19
CA ALA A 240 1.50 1.92 13.42
C ALA A 240 0.57 2.30 14.58
N ILE A 241 1.10 2.83 15.69
CA ILE A 241 0.30 3.31 16.83
C ILE A 241 -0.63 4.45 16.39
N ASN A 242 -0.11 5.41 15.63
CA ASN A 242 -0.93 6.49 15.07
C ASN A 242 -2.04 5.93 14.16
N GLY A 243 -1.73 4.93 13.34
CA GLY A 243 -2.71 4.25 12.50
C GLY A 243 -3.79 3.53 13.30
N ILE A 244 -3.42 2.79 14.35
CA ILE A 244 -4.37 2.10 15.23
C ILE A 244 -5.27 3.08 15.96
N ASN A 245 -4.74 4.23 16.41
CA ASN A 245 -5.55 5.26 17.04
C ASN A 245 -6.57 5.85 16.05
N ALA A 246 -6.16 6.15 14.82
CA ALA A 246 -7.09 6.60 13.77
C ALA A 246 -8.16 5.55 13.45
N ALA A 247 -7.78 4.28 13.37
CA ALA A 247 -8.73 3.18 13.16
C ALA A 247 -9.73 3.07 14.30
N LYS A 248 -9.25 3.15 15.55
CA LYS A 248 -10.11 3.14 16.74
C LYS A 248 -11.12 4.28 16.72
N GLU A 249 -10.67 5.51 16.45
CA GLU A 249 -11.57 6.67 16.38
C GLU A 249 -12.67 6.48 15.32
N VAL A 250 -12.31 5.99 14.13
CA VAL A 250 -13.30 5.69 13.08
C VAL A 250 -14.25 4.56 13.52
N PHE A 251 -13.73 3.48 14.09
CA PHE A 251 -14.53 2.32 14.50
C PHE A 251 -15.50 2.63 15.64
N ASP A 252 -15.15 3.56 16.54
CA ASP A 252 -16.00 4.01 17.64
C ASP A 252 -17.08 5.01 17.17
N SER A 253 -16.92 5.61 15.98
CA SER A 253 -17.85 6.59 15.40
C SER A 253 -18.97 5.98 14.54
N LEU A 254 -18.92 4.68 14.26
CA LEU A 254 -19.84 3.92 13.40
C LEU A 254 -20.72 2.97 14.22
#